data_AF-A0A3P8G8V7-F1
#
_entry.id   AF-A0A3P8G8V7-F1
#
_cell.length_a   1.000
_cell.length_b   1.000
_cell.length_c   1.000
_cell.angle_alpha   90.00
_cell.angle_beta   90.00
_cell.angle_gamma   90.00
#
_symmetry.space_group_name_H-M   'P 1'
#
loop_
_entity.id
_entity.type
_entity.pdbx_description
1 polymer ?
#
loop_
_entity_poly.entity_id
_entity_poly.type
_entity_poly.pdbx_seq_one_letter_code
_entity_poly.pdbx_strand_id
1 'polypeptide(L)' 'MIEQLDTIRAFHFGENFLVEVDIVLPKEMCLKEAHDIGEGLQKKLEKLETVERAFVHLDYEFSHRPESEHKIV' A
#
# COMPACT_ATOMS: atom_id res chain seq x y z
N MET A 1 -2.64 -10.04 -10.38
CA MET A 1 -3.60 -8.92 -10.50
C MET A 1 -3.98 -8.51 -9.09
N ILE A 2 -4.22 -7.22 -8.83
CA ILE A 2 -4.68 -6.74 -7.51
C ILE A 2 -6.16 -7.10 -7.37
N GLU A 3 -6.53 -7.78 -6.29
CA GLU A 3 -7.91 -8.22 -6.04
C GLU A 3 -8.73 -7.12 -5.38
N GLN A 4 -8.13 -6.41 -4.43
CA GLN A 4 -8.79 -5.34 -3.68
C GLN A 4 -7.78 -4.28 -3.24
N LEU A 5 -8.27 -3.06 -3.10
CA LEU A 5 -7.59 -1.99 -2.39
C LEU A 5 -8.27 -1.86 -1.02
N ASP A 6 -7.52 -2.11 0.04
CA ASP A 6 -8.09 -2.18 1.39
C ASP A 6 -8.10 -0.80 2.04
N THR A 7 -6.93 -0.17 2.13
CA THR A 7 -6.76 1.13 2.77
C THR A 7 -5.85 2.04 1.96
N ILE A 8 -6.21 3.33 1.87
CA ILE A 8 -5.30 4.39 1.42
C ILE A 8 -5.29 5.48 2.50
N ARG A 9 -4.09 5.85 2.94
CA ARG A 9 -3.87 6.99 3.85
C ARG A 9 -2.85 7.94 3.24
N ALA A 10 -3.09 9.24 3.42
CA ALA A 10 -2.15 10.28 3.07
C ALA A 10 -1.98 11.19 4.28
N PHE A 11 -0.73 11.34 4.73
CA PHE A 11 -0.37 12.17 5.86
C PHE A 11 0.41 13.37 5.35
N HIS A 12 0.03 14.57 5.80
CA HIS A 12 0.80 15.76 5.47
C HIS A 12 2.23 15.64 5.99
N PHE A 13 3.19 15.95 5.12
CA PHE A 13 4.61 16.02 5.40
C PHE A 13 5.15 17.31 4.79
N GLY A 14 5.03 18.40 5.55
CA GLY A 14 5.23 19.74 5.02
C GLY A 14 4.18 20.07 3.95
N GLU A 15 4.64 20.45 2.76
CA GLU A 15 3.80 20.73 1.58
C GLU A 15 3.46 19.46 0.78
N ASN A 16 4.15 18.35 1.05
CA ASN A 16 3.97 17.05 0.40
C ASN A 16 3.20 16.06 1.30
N PHE A 17 3.07 14.81 0.85
CA PHE A 17 2.41 13.72 1.56
C PHE A 17 3.30 12.49 1.72
N LEU A 18 3.20 11.84 2.87
CA LEU A 18 3.53 10.42 3.02
C LEU A 18 2.28 9.61 2.73
N VAL A 19 2.38 8.65 1.81
CA VAL A 19 1.24 7.83 1.39
C VAL A 19 1.43 6.39 1.84
N GLU A 20 0.38 5.79 2.39
CA GLU A 20 0.32 4.38 2.75
C GLU A 20 -0.83 3.73 1.99
N VAL A 21 -0.57 2.59 1.35
CA VAL A 21 -1.55 1.86 0.56
C VAL A 21 -1.47 0.37 0.89
N ASP A 22 -2.60 -0.19 1.27
CA ASP A 22 -2.73 -1.61 1.54
C ASP A 22 -3.55 -2.24 0.40
N ILE A 23 -2.96 -3.25 -0.25
CA ILE A 23 -3.59 -3.97 -1.36
C ILE A 23 -3.63 -5.46 -1.08
N VAL A 24 -4.69 -6.09 -1.59
CA VAL A 24 -4.89 -7.53 -1.48
C VAL A 24 -4.51 -8.20 -2.79
N LEU A 25 -3.66 -9.22 -2.69
CA LEU A 25 -3.21 -10.07 -3.78
C LEU A 25 -3.72 -11.50 -3.59
N PRO A 26 -3.85 -12.28 -4.68
CA PRO A 26 -4.21 -13.69 -4.58
C PRO A 26 -3.26 -14.45 -3.65
N LYS A 27 -3.82 -15.22 -2.71
CA LYS A 27 -3.05 -15.97 -1.70
C LYS A 27 -1.97 -16.90 -2.27
N GLU A 28 -2.25 -17.50 -3.43
CA GLU A 28 -1.34 -18.44 -4.10
C GLU A 28 -0.36 -17.76 -5.07
N MET A 29 -0.29 -16.42 -5.08
CA MET A 29 0.65 -15.67 -5.91
C MET A 29 2.09 -15.93 -5.46
N CYS A 30 3.00 -16.10 -6.43
CA CYS A 30 4.41 -16.23 -6.12
C CYS A 30 4.93 -14.94 -5.46
N LEU A 31 5.75 -15.09 -4.41
CA LEU A 31 6.38 -13.95 -3.71
C LEU A 31 7.08 -12.97 -4.68
N LYS A 32 7.71 -13.49 -5.73
CA LYS A 32 8.35 -12.66 -6.75
C LYS A 32 7.35 -11.75 -7.46
N GLU A 33 6.22 -12.31 -7.89
CA GLU A 33 5.18 -11.53 -8.60
C GLU A 33 4.51 -10.53 -7.66
N ALA A 34 4.26 -10.93 -6.42
CA ALA A 34 3.74 -10.02 -5.40
C ALA A 34 4.70 -8.85 -5.15
N HIS A 35 6.00 -9.14 -5.01
CA HIS A 35 7.04 -8.12 -4.86
C HIS A 35 7.07 -7.15 -6.05
N ASP A 36 7.10 -7.68 -7.28
CA ASP A 36 7.14 -6.86 -8.49
C ASP A 36 5.91 -5.93 -8.60
N ILE A 37 4.73 -6.41 -8.18
CA ILE A 37 3.51 -5.60 -8.12
C ILE A 37 3.61 -4.50 -7.06
N GLY A 38 4.02 -4.85 -5.82
CA GLY A 38 4.14 -3.90 -4.72
C GLY A 38 5.18 -2.81 -5.00
N GLU A 39 6.37 -3.22 -5.44
CA GLU A 39 7.46 -2.29 -5.80
C GLU A 39 7.05 -1.40 -7.00
N GLY A 40 6.35 -1.98 -7.98
CA GLY A 40 5.82 -1.25 -9.12
C GLY A 40 4.78 -0.21 -8.73
N LEU A 41 3.91 -0.51 -7.75
CA LEU A 41 2.93 0.44 -7.22
C LEU A 41 3.62 1.55 -6.43
N GLN A 42 4.56 1.21 -5.55
CA GLN A 42 5.34 2.18 -4.78
C GLN A 42 6.04 3.18 -5.72
N LYS A 43 6.80 2.68 -6.71
CA LYS A 43 7.49 3.51 -7.71
C LYS A 43 6.56 4.39 -8.53
N LYS A 44 5.29 4.01 -8.70
CA LYS A 44 4.29 4.84 -9.40
C LYS A 44 3.77 5.94 -8.51
N LEU A 45 3.53 5.66 -7.24
CA LEU A 45 3.06 6.65 -6.26
C LEU A 45 4.13 7.71 -5.99
N GLU A 46 5.38 7.30 -5.81
CA GLU A 46 6.52 8.20 -5.58
C GLU A 46 6.90 9.06 -6.81
N LYS A 47 6.28 8.84 -7.97
CA LYS A 47 6.43 9.72 -9.14
C LYS A 47 5.47 10.91 -9.13
N LEU A 48 4.48 10.91 -8.25
CA LEU A 48 3.56 12.04 -8.10
C LEU A 48 4.29 13.16 -7.38
N GLU A 49 4.23 14.39 -7.92
CA GLU A 49 5.01 15.53 -7.41
C GLU A 49 4.75 15.84 -5.92
N THR A 50 3.54 15.56 -5.45
CA THR A 50 3.12 15.82 -4.08
C THR A 50 3.40 14.66 -3.13
N VAL A 51 3.90 13.51 -3.61
CA VAL A 51 4.17 12.33 -2.79
C VAL A 51 5.66 12.27 -2.51
N GLU A 52 6.03 12.51 -1.25
CA GLU A 52 7.42 12.43 -0.81
C GLU A 52 7.89 10.97 -0.73
N ARG A 53 7.03 10.09 -0.21
CA ARG A 53 7.31 8.66 -0.07
C ARG A 53 6.03 7.85 0.01
N ALA A 54 6.07 6.64 -0.53
CA ALA A 54 4.96 5.70 -0.46
C ALA A 54 5.34 4.40 0.27
N PHE A 55 4.42 3.88 1.06
CA PHE A 55 4.50 2.57 1.70
C PHE A 55 3.38 1.70 1.13
N VAL A 56 3.72 0.51 0.64
CA VAL A 56 2.75 -0.42 0.07
C VAL A 56 2.78 -1.71 0.87
N HIS A 57 1.68 -2.04 1.55
CA HIS A 57 1.48 -3.33 2.21
C HIS A 57 0.75 -4.27 1.24
N LEU A 58 1.15 -5.55 1.25
CA LEU A 58 0.55 -6.60 0.44
C LEU A 58 -0.04 -7.64 1.36
N ASP A 59 -1.37 -7.74 1.35
CA ASP A 59 -2.12 -8.74 2.08
C ASP A 59 -2.67 -9.82 1.14
N TYR A 60 -3.04 -10.98 1.69
CA TYR A 60 -3.81 -12.00 0.97
C TYR A 60 -5.25 -12.11 1.47
N GLU A 61 -5.62 -11.32 2.47
CA GLU A 61 -6.97 -11.29 3.01
C GLU A 61 -7.36 -9.86 3.43
N PHE A 62 -8.66 -9.62 3.60
CA PHE A 62 -9.25 -8.31 3.91
C PHE A 62 -10.23 -8.39 5.09
N SER A 63 -10.23 -9.53 5.80
CA SER A 63 -11.18 -9.76 6.90
C SER A 63 -10.70 -9.16 8.21
N HIS A 64 -9.38 -8.99 8.33
CA HIS A 64 -8.75 -8.21 9.39
C HIS A 64 -9.18 -6.75 9.32
N ARG A 65 -9.38 -6.17 10.50
CA ARG A 65 -9.74 -4.76 10.65
C ARG A 65 -8.48 -3.90 10.59
N PRO A 66 -8.42 -2.82 9.79
CA PRO A 66 -7.25 -1.93 9.71
C PRO A 66 -6.80 -1.40 11.08
N GLU A 67 -7.75 -1.26 12.03
CA GLU A 67 -7.50 -0.89 13.43
C GLU A 67 -6.70 -1.91 14.23
N SER A 68 -6.59 -3.14 13.74
CA SER A 68 -5.88 -4.25 14.38
C SER A 68 -4.40 -4.31 13.94
N GLU A 69 -4.11 -3.87 12.72
CA GLU A 69 -2.78 -3.88 12.11
C GLU A 69 -2.02 -2.56 12.35
N HIS A 70 -2.73 -1.42 12.38
CA HIS A 70 -2.12 -0.10 12.53
C HIS A 70 -2.51 0.54 13.85
N LYS A 71 -1.54 1.20 14.52
CA LYS A 71 -1.86 2.03 15.69
C LYS A 71 -2.80 3.14 15.28
N ILE A 72 -3.96 3.21 15.94
CA ILE A 72 -4.81 4.39 15.91
C ILE A 72 -4.04 5.51 16.62
N VAL A 73 -3.61 6.51 15.86
CA VAL A 73 -2.92 7.71 16.36
C VAL A 73 -3.87 8.90 16.41
#